data_AF-A0A847Y898-F1
#
_entry.id   AF-A0A847Y898-F1
#
_cell.length_a   1.000
_cell.length_b   1.000
_cell.length_c   1.000
_cell.angle_alpha   90.00
_cell.angle_beta   90.00
_cell.angle_gamma   90.00
#
_symmetry.space_group_name_H-M   'P 1'
#
loop_
_entity.id
_entity.type
_entity.pdbx_description
1 polymer ?
#
loop_
_entity_poly.entity_id
_entity_poly.type
_entity_poly.pdbx_seq_one_letter_code
_entity_poly.pdbx_strand_id
1 'polypeptide(L)'
;MMPSPSCGDSPNLPEHSPLGNREESGTRVRNLQESDSPEKSLGWSAVAARITAWTSRLLISFLIIAAALVFTSQILRWWRTPEPLPVTATNSPDNDTWNAVEWADADWTTTLYTASGPEEEVAADLARRMLRATQEAAVPADRPNEQELAVLRRLADRKPFLKDEQGAAVYRLNQSLPIWLGMRSDDKVAPPESRQPRGFASTGNTDDAQLRKVKAARIVAWGFLVPMDGELWRIALAVSGSNPAGRRSAGEIPLPTGAEPGFTIRFGDGTMLQAFRGERADKSAWMAHFDAWLGSRGWSAGTKWQVRNDEAVRHYRRRDPSPDSAASEFLFVTLRDEAGTTRGFLMRESSTNDPVGSDDGGAQESGPP
;
A
#
# COMPACT_ATOMS: atom_id res chain seq x y z
N MET A 1 20.73 -5.27 -55.61
CA MET A 1 19.34 -5.45 -56.08
C MET A 1 18.47 -5.63 -54.84
N MET A 2 17.75 -4.58 -54.46
CA MET A 2 16.78 -4.60 -53.36
C MET A 2 15.41 -4.17 -53.93
N PRO A 3 14.30 -4.83 -53.58
CA PRO A 3 12.98 -4.36 -53.98
C PRO A 3 12.44 -3.36 -52.95
N SER A 4 11.87 -2.27 -53.48
CA SER A 4 11.14 -1.22 -52.76
C SER A 4 9.85 -1.75 -52.13
N PRO A 5 9.39 -1.24 -50.98
CA PRO A 5 8.05 -1.50 -50.49
C PRO A 5 7.04 -0.47 -51.06
N SER A 6 5.93 -1.05 -51.51
CA SER A 6 4.76 -0.44 -52.12
C SER A 6 3.96 0.42 -51.13
N CYS A 7 3.53 1.59 -51.59
CA CYS A 7 2.36 2.30 -51.07
C CYS A 7 1.11 1.41 -51.20
N GLY A 8 0.23 1.46 -50.20
CA GLY A 8 -1.04 0.74 -50.21
C GLY A 8 -2.03 1.31 -49.20
N ASP A 9 -2.90 2.16 -49.72
CA ASP A 9 -4.33 2.30 -49.44
C ASP A 9 -4.87 2.51 -48.01
N SER A 10 -5.34 3.75 -47.81
CA SER A 10 -6.33 4.16 -46.82
C SER A 10 -7.69 3.50 -47.04
N PRO A 11 -8.39 3.06 -45.98
CA PRO A 11 -9.83 2.85 -46.02
C PRO A 11 -10.58 3.90 -45.19
N ASN A 12 -11.42 4.66 -45.92
CA ASN A 12 -12.74 5.19 -45.59
C ASN A 12 -13.21 5.18 -44.11
N LEU A 13 -13.36 6.39 -43.56
CA LEU A 13 -14.21 6.68 -42.40
C LEU A 13 -15.67 6.87 -42.86
N PRO A 14 -16.64 6.13 -42.30
CA PRO A 14 -18.04 6.49 -42.46
C PRO A 14 -18.44 7.60 -41.47
N GLU A 15 -19.04 8.61 -42.06
CA GLU A 15 -19.77 9.73 -41.49
C GLU A 15 -20.93 9.30 -40.58
N HIS A 16 -21.15 10.15 -39.57
CA HIS A 16 -22.43 10.57 -38.99
C HIS A 16 -23.47 9.52 -38.56
N SER A 17 -23.80 9.55 -37.27
CA SER A 17 -25.18 9.29 -36.83
C SER A 17 -25.62 10.33 -35.80
N PRO A 18 -26.89 10.78 -35.87
CA PRO A 18 -27.35 12.01 -35.25
C PRO A 18 -28.00 11.78 -33.89
N LEU A 19 -28.01 12.85 -33.10
CA LEU A 19 -28.74 13.04 -31.85
C LEU A 19 -30.23 12.68 -32.02
N GLY A 20 -30.64 11.59 -31.36
CA GLY A 20 -32.05 11.25 -31.17
C GLY A 20 -32.61 11.96 -29.94
N ASN A 21 -33.23 13.11 -30.16
CA ASN A 21 -34.15 13.75 -29.21
C ASN A 21 -35.39 12.87 -29.07
N ARG A 22 -35.58 12.27 -27.89
CA ARG A 22 -36.83 11.58 -27.54
C ARG A 22 -37.72 12.54 -26.77
N GLU A 23 -38.52 13.28 -27.53
CA GLU A 23 -39.77 13.88 -27.05
C GLU A 23 -40.76 12.76 -26.74
N GLU A 24 -41.14 12.60 -25.47
CA GLU A 24 -42.36 11.89 -25.10
C GLU A 24 -43.39 12.91 -24.62
N SER A 25 -44.07 13.49 -25.61
CA SER A 25 -45.39 14.10 -25.46
C SER A 25 -46.42 12.98 -25.25
N GLY A 26 -46.80 12.75 -24.00
CA GLY A 26 -47.83 11.80 -23.59
C GLY A 26 -49.01 12.50 -22.92
N THR A 27 -49.83 13.16 -23.72
CA THR A 27 -51.12 13.76 -23.35
C THR A 27 -52.07 12.67 -22.82
N ARG A 28 -52.52 12.75 -21.56
CA ARG A 28 -53.73 12.05 -21.12
C ARG A 28 -54.67 12.97 -20.33
N VAL A 29 -55.67 13.41 -21.07
CA VAL A 29 -56.94 14.02 -20.65
C VAL A 29 -57.73 13.05 -19.75
N ARG A 30 -58.31 13.60 -18.67
CA ARG A 30 -59.42 13.13 -17.79
C ARG A 30 -59.01 13.33 -16.33
N ASN A 31 -59.71 14.04 -15.46
CA ASN A 31 -61.14 14.30 -15.39
C ASN A 31 -61.40 15.68 -14.76
N LEU A 32 -62.43 16.35 -15.29
CA LEU A 32 -63.23 17.32 -14.56
C LEU A 32 -63.79 16.61 -13.32
N GLN A 33 -63.27 16.96 -12.15
CA GLN A 33 -63.94 16.69 -10.89
C GLN A 33 -64.03 18.03 -10.14
N GLU A 34 -65.06 18.75 -10.55
CA GLU A 34 -65.73 19.78 -9.77
C GLU A 34 -66.24 19.10 -8.50
N SER A 35 -65.57 19.37 -7.40
CA SER A 35 -65.98 18.94 -6.07
C SER A 35 -65.56 20.05 -5.13
N ASP A 36 -66.59 20.80 -4.73
CA ASP A 36 -66.70 21.63 -3.54
C ASP A 36 -65.39 22.05 -2.90
N SER A 37 -65.12 23.34 -2.94
CA SER A 37 -64.15 23.96 -2.06
C SER A 37 -64.68 23.87 -0.62
N PRO A 38 -64.18 22.98 0.26
CA PRO A 38 -64.39 23.22 1.68
C PRO A 38 -63.65 24.51 1.98
N GLU A 39 -64.33 25.44 2.64
CA GLU A 39 -63.70 26.60 3.25
C GLU A 39 -62.39 26.17 3.91
N LYS A 40 -61.27 26.63 3.33
CA LYS A 40 -59.95 26.41 3.89
C LYS A 40 -59.90 27.20 5.18
N SER A 41 -60.41 26.61 6.26
CA SER A 41 -59.99 26.97 7.60
C SER A 41 -58.46 26.91 7.57
N LEU A 42 -57.82 28.06 7.82
CA LEU A 42 -56.39 28.21 8.03
C LEU A 42 -56.03 27.47 9.33
N GLY A 43 -56.15 26.15 9.29
CA GLY A 43 -55.91 25.26 10.40
C GLY A 43 -54.42 25.13 10.62
N TRP A 44 -54.03 25.17 11.90
CA TRP A 44 -52.67 24.95 12.37
C TRP A 44 -51.98 23.71 11.75
N SER A 45 -52.74 22.74 11.23
CA SER A 45 -52.24 21.59 10.48
C SER A 45 -51.48 21.94 9.19
N ALA A 46 -51.94 22.95 8.42
CA ALA A 46 -51.27 23.40 7.21
C ALA A 46 -49.95 24.11 7.53
N VAL A 47 -49.92 24.85 8.64
CA VAL A 47 -48.70 25.50 9.16
C VAL A 47 -47.72 24.44 9.67
N ALA A 48 -48.18 23.45 10.44
CA ALA A 48 -47.35 22.36 10.92
C ALA A 48 -46.73 21.56 9.76
N ALA A 49 -47.51 21.20 8.74
CA ALA A 49 -47.01 20.50 7.55
C ALA A 49 -45.91 21.30 6.82
N ARG A 50 -46.06 22.63 6.75
CA ARG A 50 -45.05 23.52 6.14
C ARG A 50 -43.76 23.60 6.97
N ILE A 51 -43.87 23.63 8.30
CA ILE A 51 -42.72 23.60 9.21
C ILE A 51 -41.97 22.25 9.11
N THR A 52 -42.69 21.13 9.06
CA THR A 52 -42.07 19.79 8.92
C THR A 52 -41.34 19.64 7.58
N ALA A 53 -41.92 20.14 6.50
CA ALA A 53 -41.25 20.13 5.19
C ALA A 53 -39.98 20.99 5.17
N TRP A 54 -39.99 22.14 5.85
CA TRP A 54 -38.84 23.03 5.91
C TRP A 54 -37.71 22.47 6.79
N THR A 55 -38.06 21.88 7.94
CA THR A 55 -37.10 21.26 8.86
C THR A 55 -36.44 20.01 8.26
N SER A 56 -37.18 19.17 7.53
CA SER A 56 -36.62 18.00 6.84
C SER A 56 -35.58 18.41 5.77
N ARG A 57 -35.88 19.44 4.98
CA ARG A 57 -34.92 19.98 3.99
C ARG A 57 -33.68 20.57 4.66
N LEU A 58 -33.84 21.31 5.75
CA LEU A 58 -32.71 21.85 6.51
C LEU A 58 -31.84 20.74 7.11
N LEU A 59 -32.46 19.69 7.65
CA LEU A 59 -31.74 18.55 8.22
C LEU A 59 -30.89 17.83 7.17
N ILE A 60 -31.45 17.57 5.98
CA ILE A 60 -30.72 16.94 4.88
C ILE A 60 -29.56 17.82 4.42
N SER A 61 -29.78 19.13 4.23
CA SER A 61 -28.72 20.06 3.87
C SER A 61 -27.59 20.09 4.91
N PHE A 62 -27.93 20.08 6.20
CA PHE A 62 -26.95 20.02 7.28
C PHE A 62 -26.13 18.73 7.24
N LEU A 63 -26.77 17.60 6.97
CA LEU A 63 -26.12 16.29 6.85
C LEU A 63 -25.14 16.24 5.68
N ILE A 64 -25.50 16.82 4.53
CA ILE A 64 -24.62 16.94 3.36
C ILE A 64 -23.40 17.81 3.68
N ILE A 65 -23.61 18.95 4.34
CA ILE A 65 -22.51 19.85 4.74
C ILE A 65 -21.58 19.16 5.74
N ALA A 66 -22.12 18.44 6.73
CA ALA A 66 -21.33 17.67 7.69
C ALA A 66 -20.51 16.58 7.01
N ALA A 67 -21.12 15.83 6.07
CA ALA A 67 -20.41 14.82 5.29
C ALA A 67 -19.29 15.44 4.43
N ALA A 68 -19.56 16.57 3.78
CA ALA A 68 -18.57 17.31 3.01
C ALA A 68 -17.43 17.83 3.89
N LEU A 69 -17.71 18.34 5.09
CA LEU A 69 -16.70 18.79 6.05
C LEU A 69 -15.83 17.64 6.55
N VAL A 70 -16.43 16.50 6.90
CA VAL A 70 -15.67 15.30 7.32
C VAL A 70 -14.78 14.83 6.18
N PHE A 71 -15.31 14.74 4.96
CA PHE A 71 -14.55 14.35 3.77
C PHE A 71 -13.40 15.33 3.47
N THR A 72 -13.66 16.63 3.53
CA THR A 72 -12.63 17.67 3.34
C THR A 72 -11.58 17.62 4.44
N SER A 73 -11.97 17.33 5.69
CA SER A 73 -11.02 17.19 6.79
C SER A 73 -10.12 15.96 6.63
N GLN A 74 -10.67 14.85 6.13
CA GLN A 74 -9.93 13.62 5.84
C GLN A 74 -8.94 13.85 4.70
N ILE A 75 -9.37 14.52 3.61
CA ILE A 75 -8.49 14.93 2.51
C ILE A 75 -7.39 15.87 3.03
N LEU A 76 -7.75 16.92 3.76
CA LEU A 76 -6.76 17.84 4.32
C LEU A 76 -5.79 17.13 5.25
N ARG A 77 -6.22 16.09 5.98
CA ARG A 77 -5.34 15.30 6.84
C ARG A 77 -4.40 14.41 6.04
N TRP A 78 -4.85 13.84 4.92
CA TRP A 78 -3.95 13.15 3.98
C TRP A 78 -2.91 14.10 3.37
N TRP A 79 -3.32 15.31 3.01
CA TRP A 79 -2.44 16.34 2.43
C TRP A 79 -1.54 17.03 3.45
N ARG A 80 -1.98 17.18 4.71
CA ARG A 80 -1.20 17.73 5.83
C ARG A 80 -0.41 16.69 6.59
N THR A 81 -0.36 15.45 6.13
CA THR A 81 0.72 14.56 6.57
C THR A 81 1.99 15.35 6.26
N PRO A 82 2.75 15.80 7.29
CA PRO A 82 3.81 16.77 7.11
C PRO A 82 4.66 16.29 5.95
N GLU A 83 4.86 17.20 4.99
CA GLU A 83 5.79 17.04 3.89
C GLU A 83 6.98 16.28 4.47
N PRO A 84 7.21 15.02 4.07
CA PRO A 84 8.31 14.25 4.62
C PRO A 84 9.51 15.17 4.42
N LEU A 85 10.14 15.59 5.53
CA LEU A 85 11.33 16.46 5.54
C LEU A 85 12.10 16.10 4.30
N PRO A 86 12.39 17.04 3.37
CA PRO A 86 12.91 16.72 2.06
C PRO A 86 14.06 15.76 2.30
N VAL A 87 13.77 14.47 2.09
CA VAL A 87 14.79 13.45 2.09
C VAL A 87 15.57 13.98 0.93
N THR A 88 16.74 14.53 1.21
CA THR A 88 17.62 15.01 0.18
C THR A 88 17.98 13.74 -0.52
N ALA A 89 17.11 13.35 -1.47
CA ALA A 89 17.30 12.26 -2.37
C ALA A 89 18.54 12.73 -3.08
N THR A 90 19.66 12.26 -2.58
CA THR A 90 20.91 12.30 -3.29
C THR A 90 20.58 11.43 -4.49
N ASN A 91 20.07 12.10 -5.54
CA ASN A 91 19.72 11.56 -6.83
C ASN A 91 21.01 11.13 -7.52
N SER A 92 21.80 10.29 -6.85
CA SER A 92 22.65 9.37 -7.53
C SER A 92 21.70 8.35 -8.14
N PRO A 93 21.71 8.16 -9.46
CA PRO A 93 20.93 7.11 -10.12
C PRO A 93 21.26 5.69 -9.60
N ASP A 94 22.26 5.54 -8.72
CA ASP A 94 22.61 4.32 -8.00
C ASP A 94 22.17 4.27 -6.52
N ASN A 95 21.63 5.35 -5.93
CA ASN A 95 21.08 5.33 -4.57
C ASN A 95 19.57 5.04 -4.60
N ASP A 96 19.19 3.87 -5.11
CA ASP A 96 17.89 3.29 -4.78
C ASP A 96 17.89 3.14 -3.23
N THR A 97 17.20 4.02 -2.51
CA THR A 97 17.02 3.89 -1.06
C THR A 97 15.88 2.92 -0.80
N TRP A 98 16.23 1.67 -0.49
CA TRP A 98 15.27 0.57 -0.37
C TRP A 98 14.54 0.64 0.96
N ASN A 99 13.25 0.95 0.96
CA ASN A 99 12.42 0.82 2.17
C ASN A 99 11.51 -0.40 2.03
N ALA A 100 11.83 -1.50 2.72
CA ALA A 100 11.07 -2.74 2.72
C ALA A 100 10.13 -2.81 3.94
N VAL A 101 8.82 -2.92 3.72
CA VAL A 101 7.80 -3.20 4.73
C VAL A 101 7.44 -4.68 4.68
N GLU A 102 7.71 -5.41 5.74
CA GLU A 102 7.27 -6.77 5.97
C GLU A 102 6.00 -6.76 6.84
N TRP A 103 5.00 -7.53 6.42
CA TRP A 103 3.74 -7.67 7.15
C TRP A 103 3.77 -8.97 7.97
N ALA A 104 3.34 -8.92 9.23
CA ALA A 104 3.50 -10.04 10.15
C ALA A 104 2.77 -11.33 9.76
N ASP A 105 1.56 -11.18 9.18
CA ASP A 105 0.65 -12.30 8.89
C ASP A 105 0.60 -12.66 7.41
N ALA A 106 1.39 -11.99 6.57
CA ALA A 106 1.39 -12.19 5.13
C ALA A 106 2.83 -12.32 4.64
N ASP A 107 3.13 -13.38 3.88
CA ASP A 107 4.43 -13.59 3.22
C ASP A 107 4.61 -12.56 2.09
N TRP A 108 4.61 -11.27 2.41
CA TRP A 108 4.71 -10.17 1.46
C TRP A 108 5.74 -9.15 1.93
N THR A 109 6.62 -8.76 1.02
CA THR A 109 7.57 -7.66 1.22
C THR A 109 7.15 -6.50 0.32
N THR A 110 6.90 -5.33 0.89
CA THR A 110 6.60 -4.10 0.15
C THR A 110 7.82 -3.21 0.08
N THR A 111 8.39 -3.01 -1.10
CA THR A 111 9.48 -2.04 -1.32
C THR A 111 8.92 -0.71 -1.79
N LEU A 112 9.38 0.41 -1.22
CA LEU A 112 9.05 1.76 -1.67
C LEU A 112 10.25 2.39 -2.39
N TYR A 113 9.98 3.02 -3.54
CA TYR A 113 10.94 3.81 -4.30
C TYR A 113 10.38 5.20 -4.58
N THR A 114 11.26 6.16 -4.84
CA THR A 114 10.90 7.47 -5.41
C THR A 114 11.51 7.58 -6.79
N ALA A 115 10.76 8.13 -7.73
CA ALA A 115 11.21 8.36 -9.09
C ALA A 115 10.73 9.74 -9.57
N SER A 116 11.54 10.40 -10.40
CA SER A 116 11.20 11.68 -11.02
C SER A 116 11.10 11.53 -12.53
N GLY A 117 10.08 12.12 -13.14
CA GLY A 117 9.92 12.21 -14.59
C GLY A 117 8.47 12.06 -15.05
N PRO A 118 8.24 12.03 -16.37
CA PRO A 118 6.91 11.83 -16.94
C PRO A 118 6.28 10.51 -16.47
N GLU A 119 4.97 10.52 -16.22
CA GLU A 119 4.23 9.34 -15.72
C GLU A 119 4.52 8.08 -16.56
N GLU A 120 4.56 8.22 -17.89
CA GLU A 120 4.75 7.10 -18.81
C GLU A 120 6.13 6.42 -18.64
N GLU A 121 7.18 7.21 -18.42
CA GLU A 121 8.54 6.69 -18.20
C GLU A 121 8.65 5.98 -16.85
N VAL A 122 8.08 6.57 -15.81
CA VAL A 122 8.07 5.97 -14.46
C VAL A 122 7.18 4.71 -14.43
N ALA A 123 6.06 4.71 -15.13
CA ALA A 123 5.19 3.55 -15.30
C ALA A 123 5.89 2.40 -16.03
N ALA A 124 6.66 2.71 -17.09
CA ALA A 124 7.47 1.72 -17.79
C ALA A 124 8.57 1.16 -16.88
N ASP A 125 9.18 1.99 -16.04
CA ASP A 125 10.18 1.55 -15.06
C ASP A 125 9.59 0.63 -13.99
N LEU A 126 8.46 1.03 -13.40
CA LEU A 126 7.70 0.21 -12.48
C LEU A 126 7.37 -1.15 -13.10
N ALA A 127 6.88 -1.19 -14.34
CA ALA A 127 6.55 -2.45 -15.01
C ALA A 127 7.78 -3.37 -15.17
N ARG A 128 8.96 -2.81 -15.51
CA ARG A 128 10.22 -3.59 -15.59
C ARG A 128 10.64 -4.13 -14.23
N ARG A 129 10.62 -3.29 -13.19
CA ARG A 129 10.93 -3.68 -11.80
C ARG A 129 9.97 -4.77 -11.32
N MET A 130 8.69 -4.63 -11.63
CA MET A 130 7.67 -5.63 -11.33
C MET A 130 7.90 -6.94 -12.04
N LEU A 131 8.28 -6.93 -13.32
CA LEU A 131 8.55 -8.17 -14.04
C LEU A 131 9.68 -8.94 -13.37
N ARG A 132 10.78 -8.26 -13.03
CA ARG A 132 11.91 -8.85 -12.29
C ARG A 132 11.47 -9.41 -10.94
N ALA A 133 10.75 -8.62 -10.15
CA ALA A 133 10.24 -9.07 -8.85
C ALA A 133 9.28 -10.26 -8.98
N THR A 134 8.44 -10.28 -10.01
CA THR A 134 7.51 -11.38 -10.29
C THR A 134 8.26 -12.66 -10.66
N GLN A 135 9.37 -12.55 -11.39
CA GLN A 135 10.23 -13.70 -11.74
C GLN A 135 10.88 -14.32 -10.51
N GLU A 136 11.37 -13.48 -9.60
CA GLU A 136 12.08 -13.88 -8.39
C GLU A 136 11.13 -14.32 -7.25
N ALA A 137 9.86 -13.91 -7.30
CA ALA A 137 8.87 -14.24 -6.29
C ALA A 137 8.62 -15.75 -6.18
N ALA A 138 8.50 -16.25 -4.95
CA ALA A 138 8.02 -17.59 -4.71
C ALA A 138 6.53 -17.67 -5.06
N VAL A 139 6.12 -18.76 -5.69
CA VAL A 139 4.72 -19.03 -6.00
C VAL A 139 4.07 -19.62 -4.75
N PRO A 140 3.01 -18.99 -4.19
CA PRO A 140 2.36 -19.54 -3.01
C PRO A 140 1.79 -20.93 -3.32
N ALA A 141 2.04 -21.90 -2.43
CA ALA A 141 1.74 -23.32 -2.64
C ALA A 141 0.26 -23.68 -2.41
N ASP A 142 -0.48 -22.80 -1.74
CA ASP A 142 -1.92 -22.92 -1.55
C ASP A 142 -2.67 -22.76 -2.88
N ARG A 143 -3.99 -22.90 -2.86
CA ARG A 143 -4.81 -22.61 -4.04
C ARG A 143 -5.24 -21.14 -3.99
N PRO A 144 -5.35 -20.46 -5.15
CA PRO A 144 -5.90 -19.11 -5.16
C PRO A 144 -7.30 -19.10 -4.53
N ASN A 145 -7.52 -18.16 -3.62
CA ASN A 145 -8.83 -17.97 -2.97
C ASN A 145 -9.86 -17.39 -3.97
N GLU A 146 -11.13 -17.27 -3.55
CA GLU A 146 -12.19 -16.79 -4.44
C GLU A 146 -11.95 -15.37 -4.98
N GLN A 147 -11.36 -14.49 -4.15
CA GLN A 147 -11.03 -13.12 -4.56
C GLN A 147 -9.91 -13.10 -5.60
N GLU A 148 -8.83 -13.86 -5.37
CA GLU A 148 -7.71 -14.01 -6.30
C GLU A 148 -8.20 -14.62 -7.63
N LEU A 149 -9.01 -15.67 -7.57
CA LEU A 149 -9.63 -16.29 -8.76
C LEU A 149 -10.49 -15.29 -9.55
N ALA A 150 -11.25 -14.42 -8.89
CA ALA A 150 -12.03 -13.39 -9.56
C ALA A 150 -11.14 -12.41 -10.33
N VAL A 151 -9.98 -12.03 -9.78
CA VAL A 151 -9.00 -11.18 -10.46
C VAL A 151 -8.35 -11.93 -11.63
N LEU A 152 -7.88 -13.16 -11.40
CA LEU A 152 -7.23 -13.98 -12.44
C LEU A 152 -8.16 -14.24 -13.64
N ARG A 153 -9.46 -14.48 -13.41
CA ARG A 153 -10.46 -14.60 -14.49
C ARG A 153 -10.56 -13.33 -15.32
N ARG A 154 -10.55 -12.15 -14.69
CA ARG A 154 -10.59 -10.86 -15.41
C ARG A 154 -9.31 -10.60 -16.22
N LEU A 155 -8.19 -11.17 -15.79
CA LEU A 155 -6.90 -11.06 -16.49
C LEU A 155 -6.75 -12.09 -17.63
N ALA A 156 -7.52 -13.17 -17.61
CA ALA A 156 -7.36 -14.28 -18.55
C ALA A 156 -7.47 -13.86 -20.03
N ASP A 157 -8.35 -12.91 -20.32
CA ASP A 157 -8.57 -12.37 -21.67
C ASP A 157 -7.76 -11.10 -21.96
N ARG A 158 -7.03 -10.58 -20.97
CA ARG A 158 -6.25 -9.36 -21.14
C ARG A 158 -4.85 -9.67 -21.67
N LYS A 159 -4.37 -8.80 -22.56
CA LYS A 159 -2.96 -8.82 -22.97
C LYS A 159 -2.11 -8.30 -21.81
N PRO A 160 -1.07 -9.03 -21.36
CA PRO A 160 -0.14 -8.51 -20.37
C PRO A 160 0.62 -7.31 -20.93
N PHE A 161 0.97 -6.38 -20.04
CA PHE A 161 1.78 -5.22 -20.35
C PHE A 161 3.23 -5.63 -20.66
N LEU A 162 3.79 -6.51 -19.82
CA LEU A 162 5.05 -7.22 -20.09
C LEU A 162 4.86 -8.69 -19.78
N LYS A 163 5.52 -9.56 -20.54
CA LYS A 163 5.51 -11.01 -20.32
C LYS A 163 6.87 -11.58 -20.71
N ASP A 164 7.37 -12.52 -19.93
CA ASP A 164 8.57 -13.26 -20.25
C ASP A 164 8.28 -14.66 -20.81
N GLU A 165 9.34 -15.40 -21.13
CA GLU A 165 9.26 -16.78 -21.63
C GLU A 165 8.95 -17.81 -20.53
N GLN A 166 9.15 -17.45 -19.27
CA GLN A 166 9.03 -18.34 -18.10
C GLN A 166 7.62 -18.30 -17.48
N GLY A 167 6.70 -17.52 -18.06
CA GLY A 167 5.32 -17.42 -17.63
C GLY A 167 5.07 -16.35 -16.57
N ALA A 168 6.06 -15.52 -16.25
CA ALA A 168 5.86 -14.29 -15.50
C ALA A 168 5.23 -13.23 -16.40
N ALA A 169 4.19 -12.58 -15.91
CA ALA A 169 3.45 -11.57 -16.64
C ALA A 169 3.08 -10.42 -15.72
N VAL A 170 3.20 -9.20 -16.23
CA VAL A 170 2.80 -7.97 -15.56
C VAL A 170 1.59 -7.39 -16.29
N TYR A 171 0.51 -7.14 -15.56
CA TYR A 171 -0.73 -6.57 -16.09
C TYR A 171 -0.96 -5.18 -15.49
N ARG A 172 -1.36 -4.20 -16.31
CA ARG A 172 -1.90 -2.93 -15.82
C ARG A 172 -3.42 -3.08 -15.64
N LEU A 173 -3.92 -2.90 -14.42
CA LEU A 173 -5.34 -3.13 -14.12
C LEU A 173 -6.24 -2.00 -14.61
N ASN A 174 -5.81 -0.77 -14.39
CA ASN A 174 -6.58 0.42 -14.71
C ASN A 174 -5.66 1.50 -15.29
N GLN A 175 -6.19 2.30 -16.21
CA GLN A 175 -5.50 3.48 -16.72
C GLN A 175 -5.62 4.64 -15.73
N SER A 176 -6.74 4.77 -15.01
CA SER A 176 -6.98 5.89 -14.09
C SER A 176 -6.38 5.73 -12.70
N LEU A 177 -6.09 4.50 -12.28
CA LEU A 177 -5.29 4.21 -11.10
C LEU A 177 -4.11 3.37 -11.57
N PRO A 178 -2.88 3.91 -11.51
CA PRO A 178 -1.70 3.24 -12.03
C PRO A 178 -1.33 2.10 -11.06
N ILE A 179 -2.02 0.98 -11.25
CA ILE A 179 -1.89 -0.27 -10.49
C ILE A 179 -1.48 -1.37 -11.47
N TRP A 180 -0.46 -2.11 -11.07
CA TRP A 180 0.07 -3.25 -11.80
C TRP A 180 0.02 -4.52 -10.95
N LEU A 181 -0.11 -5.64 -11.63
CA LEU A 181 -0.16 -6.98 -11.07
C LEU A 181 0.90 -7.86 -11.69
N GLY A 182 1.70 -8.50 -10.84
CA GLY A 182 2.64 -9.54 -11.21
C GLY A 182 2.01 -10.89 -11.00
N MET A 183 1.94 -11.67 -12.08
CA MET A 183 1.37 -13.00 -12.10
C MET A 183 2.44 -14.00 -12.50
N ARG A 184 2.49 -15.13 -11.81
CA ARG A 184 3.24 -16.30 -12.24
C ARG A 184 2.29 -17.44 -12.55
N SER A 185 2.48 -18.07 -13.71
CA SER A 185 1.84 -19.35 -14.02
C SER A 185 2.85 -20.46 -13.79
N ASP A 186 2.49 -21.48 -13.02
CA ASP A 186 3.29 -22.68 -12.93
C ASP A 186 2.90 -23.65 -14.05
N ASP A 187 3.32 -23.34 -15.27
CA ASP A 187 3.08 -24.21 -16.44
C ASP A 187 3.83 -25.56 -16.30
N LYS A 188 4.76 -25.69 -15.35
CA LYS A 188 5.53 -26.92 -15.10
C LYS A 188 4.86 -27.87 -14.11
N VAL A 189 3.92 -27.38 -13.29
CA VAL A 189 3.03 -28.26 -12.52
C VAL A 189 2.02 -28.83 -13.50
N ALA A 190 2.44 -29.88 -14.21
CA ALA A 190 1.54 -30.75 -14.92
C ALA A 190 0.39 -31.06 -13.94
N PRO A 191 -0.88 -30.75 -14.30
CA PRO A 191 -1.99 -30.93 -13.40
C PRO A 191 -1.86 -32.35 -12.85
N PRO A 192 -1.86 -32.53 -11.51
CA PRO A 192 -1.73 -33.87 -10.93
C PRO A 192 -2.71 -34.71 -11.69
N GLU A 193 -2.25 -35.81 -12.31
CA GLU A 193 -3.06 -36.70 -13.13
C GLU A 193 -4.23 -37.18 -12.27
N SER A 194 -5.26 -36.33 -12.17
CA SER A 194 -6.49 -36.64 -11.52
C SER A 194 -6.99 -37.71 -12.43
N ARG A 195 -6.96 -38.96 -11.93
CA ARG A 195 -7.59 -40.13 -12.52
C ARG A 195 -9.01 -39.72 -12.88
N GLN A 196 -9.19 -39.13 -14.06
CA GLN A 196 -10.51 -38.84 -14.56
C GLN A 196 -11.09 -40.22 -14.82
N PRO A 197 -12.23 -40.57 -14.20
CA PRO A 197 -12.87 -41.83 -14.46
C PRO A 197 -13.08 -41.94 -15.97
N ARG A 198 -12.44 -42.93 -16.60
CA ARG A 198 -12.60 -43.27 -18.03
C ARG A 198 -14.10 -43.46 -18.27
N GLY A 199 -14.76 -42.46 -18.85
CA GLY A 199 -16.20 -42.56 -19.12
C GLY A 199 -16.90 -41.24 -19.44
N PHE A 200 -16.41 -40.10 -18.95
CA PHE A 200 -16.96 -38.81 -19.36
C PHE A 200 -16.17 -38.23 -20.54
N ALA A 201 -16.71 -38.40 -21.74
CA ALA A 201 -16.31 -37.62 -22.90
C ALA A 201 -16.58 -36.15 -22.59
N SER A 202 -15.54 -35.44 -22.14
CA SER A 202 -15.56 -33.99 -21.97
C SER A 202 -15.90 -33.39 -23.33
N THR A 203 -17.13 -32.92 -23.47
CA THR A 203 -17.53 -32.02 -24.56
C THR A 203 -16.58 -30.84 -24.46
N GLY A 204 -15.66 -30.70 -25.41
CA GLY A 204 -14.52 -29.78 -25.39
C GLY A 204 -14.93 -28.32 -25.38
N ASN A 205 -15.51 -27.86 -24.28
CA ASN A 205 -15.92 -26.49 -24.09
C ASN A 205 -14.68 -25.67 -23.74
N THR A 206 -14.37 -24.68 -24.57
CA THR A 206 -13.18 -23.82 -24.48
C THR A 206 -13.01 -23.19 -23.09
N ASP A 207 -14.12 -22.97 -22.39
CA ASP A 207 -14.17 -22.43 -21.02
C ASP A 207 -13.36 -23.27 -20.01
N ASP A 208 -13.34 -24.60 -20.15
CA ASP A 208 -12.64 -25.48 -19.21
C ASP A 208 -11.10 -25.36 -19.34
N ALA A 209 -10.60 -25.15 -20.56
CA ALA A 209 -9.16 -24.98 -20.80
C ALA A 209 -8.67 -23.65 -20.21
N GLN A 210 -9.44 -22.58 -20.37
CA GLN A 210 -9.12 -21.27 -19.82
C GLN A 210 -9.20 -21.26 -18.29
N LEU A 211 -10.22 -21.92 -17.72
CA LEU A 211 -10.33 -22.13 -16.27
C LEU A 211 -9.15 -22.92 -15.69
N ARG A 212 -8.62 -23.91 -16.42
CA ARG A 212 -7.43 -24.67 -15.98
C ARG A 212 -6.20 -23.78 -15.92
N LYS A 213 -5.96 -22.96 -16.95
CA LYS A 213 -4.84 -22.00 -16.97
C LYS A 213 -4.93 -20.98 -15.83
N VAL A 214 -6.13 -20.46 -15.59
CA VAL A 214 -6.43 -19.54 -14.48
C VAL A 214 -6.18 -20.19 -13.11
N LYS A 215 -6.49 -21.48 -12.96
CA LYS A 215 -6.28 -22.20 -11.69
C LYS A 215 -4.80 -22.47 -11.37
N ALA A 216 -3.92 -22.47 -12.36
CA ALA A 216 -2.47 -22.68 -12.18
C ALA A 216 -1.69 -21.36 -12.03
N ALA A 217 -2.35 -20.20 -12.22
CA ALA A 217 -1.74 -18.90 -12.05
C ALA A 217 -1.91 -18.38 -10.62
N ARG A 218 -0.90 -17.68 -10.10
CA ARG A 218 -0.91 -16.97 -8.82
C ARG A 218 -0.53 -15.51 -8.99
N ILE A 219 -1.14 -14.64 -8.21
CA ILE A 219 -0.72 -13.25 -8.07
C ILE A 219 0.41 -13.22 -7.04
N VAL A 220 1.60 -12.80 -7.48
CA VAL A 220 2.81 -12.80 -6.65
C VAL A 220 3.43 -11.42 -6.49
N ALA A 221 2.93 -10.39 -7.18
CA ALA A 221 3.37 -9.02 -6.95
C ALA A 221 2.25 -8.00 -7.20
N TRP A 222 2.29 -6.88 -6.50
CA TRP A 222 1.48 -5.69 -6.70
C TRP A 222 2.39 -4.48 -6.84
N GLY A 223 2.16 -3.67 -7.86
CA GLY A 223 2.84 -2.38 -8.04
C GLY A 223 1.84 -1.24 -8.02
N PHE A 224 2.19 -0.17 -7.33
CA PHE A 224 1.41 1.06 -7.26
C PHE A 224 2.33 2.22 -7.62
N LEU A 225 1.82 3.12 -8.45
CA LEU A 225 2.44 4.41 -8.70
C LEU A 225 1.58 5.48 -8.04
N VAL A 226 2.17 6.28 -7.16
CA VAL A 226 1.45 7.30 -6.38
C VAL A 226 2.05 8.65 -6.72
N PRO A 227 1.29 9.57 -7.33
CA PRO A 227 1.78 10.92 -7.58
C PRO A 227 2.05 11.62 -6.24
N MET A 228 3.16 12.33 -6.15
CA MET A 228 3.49 13.18 -4.99
C MET A 228 3.29 14.64 -5.36
N ASP A 229 4.28 15.27 -5.98
CA ASP A 229 4.24 16.66 -6.43
C ASP A 229 5.03 16.84 -7.73
N GLY A 230 4.52 17.65 -8.65
CA GLY A 230 5.09 17.82 -9.99
C GLY A 230 5.30 16.49 -10.73
N GLU A 231 6.54 16.22 -11.11
CA GLU A 231 6.97 14.98 -11.77
C GLU A 231 7.55 13.95 -10.77
N LEU A 232 7.31 14.12 -9.47
CA LEU A 232 7.76 13.19 -8.44
C LEU A 232 6.71 12.13 -8.17
N TRP A 233 7.15 10.87 -8.19
CA TRP A 233 6.33 9.71 -7.99
C TRP A 233 6.88 8.83 -6.87
N ARG A 234 5.97 8.20 -6.13
CA ARG A 234 6.29 7.10 -5.23
C ARG A 234 5.84 5.80 -5.84
N ILE A 235 6.76 4.86 -5.94
CA ILE A 235 6.49 3.49 -6.37
C ILE A 235 6.38 2.63 -5.12
N ALA A 236 5.31 1.85 -4.99
CA ALA A 236 5.19 0.81 -3.98
C ALA A 236 5.08 -0.56 -4.66
N LEU A 237 5.95 -1.49 -4.30
CA LEU A 237 6.06 -2.82 -4.89
C LEU A 237 5.94 -3.88 -3.81
N ALA A 238 4.78 -4.51 -3.67
CA ALA A 238 4.57 -5.65 -2.78
C ALA A 238 4.84 -6.96 -3.54
N VAL A 239 5.63 -7.87 -2.97
CA VAL A 239 6.03 -9.14 -3.59
C VAL A 239 5.76 -10.27 -2.61
N SER A 240 5.11 -11.33 -3.07
CA SER A 240 4.79 -12.52 -2.29
C SER A 240 5.98 -13.45 -2.19
N GLY A 241 6.17 -14.08 -1.04
CA GLY A 241 7.07 -15.20 -0.88
C GLY A 241 8.53 -14.88 -1.17
N SER A 242 8.89 -13.59 -1.29
CA SER A 242 10.25 -13.15 -0.97
C SER A 242 10.41 -13.24 0.54
N ASN A 243 10.24 -14.44 1.09
CA ASN A 243 10.85 -14.78 2.34
C ASN A 243 12.33 -14.89 1.98
N PRO A 244 13.19 -13.91 2.30
CA PRO A 244 14.60 -14.18 2.29
C PRO A 244 14.79 -15.15 3.47
N ALA A 245 14.44 -16.42 3.33
CA ALA A 245 14.47 -17.41 4.40
C ALA A 245 15.90 -17.65 4.93
N GLY A 246 16.91 -16.97 4.36
CA GLY A 246 18.27 -16.81 4.90
C GLY A 246 18.62 -15.44 5.50
N ARG A 247 17.76 -14.42 5.42
CA ARG A 247 17.88 -13.14 6.15
C ARG A 247 16.79 -13.04 7.22
N ARG A 248 16.85 -13.90 8.25
CA ARG A 248 16.69 -13.32 9.61
C ARG A 248 17.80 -12.31 9.73
N SER A 249 17.49 -11.06 9.39
CA SER A 249 18.51 -10.03 9.22
C SER A 249 19.27 -9.97 10.53
N ALA A 250 20.60 -10.03 10.49
CA ALA A 250 21.41 -9.82 11.69
C ALA A 250 20.90 -8.55 12.39
N GLY A 251 20.25 -8.71 13.54
CA GLY A 251 19.59 -7.61 14.26
C GLY A 251 18.07 -7.61 14.29
N GLU A 252 17.38 -8.69 13.93
CA GLU A 252 15.98 -8.87 14.36
C GLU A 252 15.88 -8.88 15.89
N ILE A 253 14.97 -8.08 16.44
CA ILE A 253 14.73 -7.96 17.87
C ILE A 253 13.60 -8.95 18.22
N PRO A 254 13.84 -9.98 19.05
CA PRO A 254 12.81 -10.94 19.39
C PRO A 254 11.75 -10.24 20.21
N LEU A 255 10.52 -10.49 19.83
CA LEU A 255 9.37 -10.01 20.56
C LEU A 255 9.26 -10.76 21.90
N PRO A 256 8.75 -10.09 22.95
CA PRO A 256 8.53 -10.73 24.24
C PRO A 256 7.48 -11.84 24.14
N THR A 257 7.46 -12.74 25.14
CA THR A 257 6.47 -13.81 25.17
C THR A 257 5.04 -13.24 25.18
N GLY A 258 4.17 -13.80 24.34
CA GLY A 258 2.79 -13.35 24.16
C GLY A 258 2.63 -12.14 23.24
N ALA A 259 3.72 -11.62 22.67
CA ALA A 259 3.63 -10.63 21.59
C ALA A 259 3.49 -11.31 20.22
N GLU A 260 2.54 -10.82 19.45
CA GLU A 260 2.35 -11.07 18.03
C GLU A 260 2.94 -9.90 17.23
N PRO A 261 3.75 -10.19 16.19
CA PRO A 261 4.21 -9.15 15.28
C PRO A 261 3.01 -8.48 14.60
N GLY A 262 3.10 -7.18 14.32
CA GLY A 262 2.12 -6.43 13.54
C GLY A 262 2.68 -6.08 12.15
N PHE A 263 3.73 -5.27 12.11
CA PHE A 263 4.47 -4.96 10.88
C PHE A 263 5.92 -4.61 11.21
N THR A 264 6.80 -4.77 10.23
CA THR A 264 8.19 -4.32 10.30
C THR A 264 8.51 -3.48 9.06
N ILE A 265 9.00 -2.26 9.22
CA ILE A 265 9.54 -1.44 8.13
C ILE A 265 11.05 -1.41 8.29
N ARG A 266 11.79 -1.73 7.24
CA ARG A 266 13.25 -1.57 7.19
C ARG A 266 13.56 -0.55 6.11
N PHE A 267 14.42 0.39 6.43
CA PHE A 267 14.89 1.42 5.53
C PHE A 267 16.31 1.07 5.06
N GLY A 268 16.73 1.64 3.93
CA GLY A 268 17.98 1.28 3.26
C GLY A 268 19.24 1.66 4.05
N ASP A 269 19.11 2.61 4.97
CA ASP A 269 20.13 3.06 5.93
C ASP A 269 20.28 2.13 7.15
N GLY A 270 19.54 1.02 7.19
CA GLY A 270 19.52 0.08 8.32
C GLY A 270 18.56 0.47 9.44
N THR A 271 17.87 1.62 9.32
CA THR A 271 16.78 2.01 10.20
C THR A 271 15.68 0.95 10.13
N MET A 272 15.07 0.65 11.26
CA MET A 272 14.02 -0.35 11.35
C MET A 272 12.91 0.13 12.28
N LEU A 273 11.67 -0.08 11.86
CA LEU A 273 10.45 0.13 12.62
C LEU A 273 9.79 -1.22 12.82
N GLN A 274 9.39 -1.58 14.03
CA GLN A 274 8.64 -2.80 14.27
C GLN A 274 7.50 -2.53 15.23
N ALA A 275 6.28 -2.79 14.81
CA ALA A 275 5.10 -2.76 15.66
C ALA A 275 4.69 -4.19 16.01
N PHE A 276 4.21 -4.38 17.24
CA PHE A 276 3.73 -5.64 17.76
C PHE A 276 2.64 -5.42 18.80
N ARG A 277 1.87 -6.46 19.13
CA ARG A 277 0.77 -6.40 20.11
C ARG A 277 0.66 -7.70 20.88
N GLY A 278 0.03 -7.69 22.04
CA GLY A 278 -0.21 -8.89 22.84
C GLY A 278 -1.46 -8.70 23.70
N GLU A 279 -2.35 -9.69 23.67
CA GLU A 279 -3.54 -9.68 24.51
C GLU A 279 -3.15 -9.97 25.97
N ARG A 280 -3.62 -9.13 26.90
CA ARG A 280 -3.36 -9.28 28.35
C ARG A 280 -1.88 -9.43 28.71
N ALA A 281 -0.99 -8.89 27.88
CA ALA A 281 0.42 -8.91 28.15
C ALA A 281 0.74 -8.04 29.37
N ASP A 282 1.68 -8.50 30.19
CA ASP A 282 2.22 -7.68 31.28
C ASP A 282 3.30 -6.76 30.70
N LYS A 283 2.98 -5.47 30.59
CA LYS A 283 3.91 -4.43 30.14
C LYS A 283 5.24 -4.47 30.92
N SER A 284 5.21 -4.79 32.22
CA SER A 284 6.42 -4.87 33.05
C SER A 284 7.29 -6.08 32.69
N ALA A 285 6.66 -7.22 32.35
CA ALA A 285 7.38 -8.38 31.82
C ALA A 285 8.03 -8.08 30.46
N TRP A 286 7.35 -7.33 29.58
CA TRP A 286 7.92 -6.89 28.31
C TRP A 286 9.09 -5.92 28.49
N MET A 287 9.00 -4.98 29.44
CA MET A 287 10.12 -4.10 29.80
C MET A 287 11.36 -4.92 30.25
N ALA A 288 11.15 -5.91 31.13
CA ALA A 288 12.23 -6.78 31.62
C ALA A 288 12.84 -7.64 30.50
N HIS A 289 12.01 -8.15 29.57
CA HIS A 289 12.48 -8.88 28.38
C HIS A 289 13.44 -8.03 27.55
N PHE A 290 13.07 -6.79 27.21
CA PHE A 290 13.93 -5.91 26.43
C PHE A 290 15.21 -5.55 27.16
N ASP A 291 15.14 -5.21 28.45
CA ASP A 291 16.31 -4.92 29.28
C ASP A 291 17.32 -6.07 29.25
N ALA A 292 16.86 -7.30 29.49
CA ALA A 292 17.70 -8.50 29.55
C ALA A 292 18.30 -8.82 28.18
N TRP A 293 17.47 -8.86 27.13
CA TRP A 293 17.91 -9.22 25.80
C TRP A 293 18.87 -8.18 25.21
N LEU A 294 18.55 -6.88 25.32
CA LEU A 294 19.39 -5.80 24.80
C LEU A 294 20.71 -5.74 25.57
N GLY A 295 20.68 -5.83 26.90
CA GLY A 295 21.87 -5.87 27.73
C GLY A 295 22.82 -7.01 27.36
N SER A 296 22.28 -8.21 27.09
CA SER A 296 23.08 -9.37 26.65
C SER A 296 23.79 -9.18 25.31
N ARG A 297 23.38 -8.20 24.50
CA ARG A 297 23.92 -7.90 23.17
C ARG A 297 24.72 -6.60 23.11
N GLY A 298 25.19 -6.12 24.25
CA GLY A 298 26.04 -4.93 24.34
C GLY A 298 25.30 -3.61 24.13
N TRP A 299 23.96 -3.63 24.17
CA TRP A 299 23.19 -2.39 24.23
C TRP A 299 23.24 -1.84 25.65
N SER A 300 23.47 -0.53 25.76
CA SER A 300 23.42 0.21 27.01
C SER A 300 22.16 1.06 27.05
N ALA A 301 21.47 1.08 28.18
CA ALA A 301 20.32 1.95 28.35
C ALA A 301 20.78 3.40 28.55
N GLY A 302 20.38 4.31 27.66
CA GLY A 302 20.68 5.73 27.80
C GLY A 302 19.89 6.39 28.94
N THR A 303 18.71 5.86 29.23
CA THR A 303 17.81 6.35 30.28
C THR A 303 17.19 5.18 31.06
N LYS A 304 16.65 5.46 32.25
CA LYS A 304 15.68 4.56 32.90
C LYS A 304 14.37 4.58 32.09
N TRP A 305 13.57 3.52 32.22
CA TRP A 305 12.21 3.52 31.68
C TRP A 305 11.44 4.76 32.16
N GLN A 306 10.92 5.54 31.21
CA GLN A 306 10.03 6.66 31.47
C GLN A 306 8.59 6.14 31.38
N VAL A 307 7.98 5.90 32.53
CA VAL A 307 6.59 5.39 32.62
C VAL A 307 5.65 6.56 32.88
N ARG A 308 4.66 6.75 32.00
CA ARG A 308 3.62 7.77 32.10
C ARG A 308 2.28 7.16 31.75
N ASN A 309 1.37 7.06 32.74
CA ASN A 309 0.04 6.48 32.57
C ASN A 309 0.10 5.06 31.95
N ASP A 310 -0.47 4.91 30.76
CA ASP A 310 -0.51 3.70 29.96
C ASP A 310 0.76 3.45 29.14
N GLU A 311 1.69 4.41 29.07
CA GLU A 311 2.89 4.36 28.23
C GLU A 311 4.19 4.12 29.02
N ALA A 312 5.12 3.36 28.44
CA ALA A 312 6.48 3.19 28.93
C ALA A 312 7.47 3.33 27.76
N VAL A 313 8.46 4.21 27.89
CA VAL A 313 9.46 4.48 26.86
C VAL A 313 10.87 4.27 27.39
N ARG A 314 11.76 3.69 26.58
CA ARG A 314 13.20 3.61 26.88
C ARG A 314 14.06 3.69 25.64
N HIS A 315 15.22 4.34 25.79
CA HIS A 315 16.21 4.49 24.73
C HIS A 315 17.43 3.63 25.06
N TYR A 316 17.90 2.90 24.07
CA TYR A 316 19.10 2.09 24.12
C TYR A 316 20.09 2.58 23.08
N ARG A 317 21.37 2.43 23.39
CA ARG A 317 22.47 2.76 22.51
C ARG A 317 23.45 1.61 22.47
N ARG A 318 23.89 1.24 21.27
CA ARG A 318 25.00 0.31 21.05
C ARG A 318 26.10 1.05 20.28
N ARG A 319 27.31 1.06 20.83
CA ARG A 319 28.49 1.54 20.10
C ARG A 319 29.00 0.42 19.22
N ASP A 320 29.47 0.76 18.03
CA ASP A 320 30.22 -0.17 17.21
C ASP A 320 31.45 -0.66 18.01
N PRO A 321 31.70 -1.98 18.10
CA PRO A 321 32.88 -2.50 18.79
C PRO A 321 34.21 -2.13 18.09
N SER A 322 34.18 -1.67 16.84
CA SER A 322 35.38 -1.21 16.15
C SER A 322 35.93 0.07 16.81
N PRO A 323 37.20 0.08 17.27
CA PRO A 323 37.78 1.22 18.00
C PRO A 323 37.84 2.50 17.15
N ASP A 324 37.85 2.35 15.82
CA ASP A 324 37.93 3.46 14.87
C ASP A 324 36.54 3.92 14.37
N SER A 325 35.46 3.26 14.81
CA SER A 325 34.10 3.58 14.36
C SER A 325 33.40 4.50 15.36
N ALA A 326 33.07 5.72 14.91
CA ALA A 326 32.16 6.61 15.63
C ALA A 326 30.69 6.15 15.54
N ALA A 327 30.41 5.13 14.72
CA ALA A 327 29.04 4.69 14.46
C ALA A 327 28.36 4.25 15.77
N SER A 328 27.16 4.78 15.96
CA SER A 328 26.30 4.42 17.08
C SER A 328 24.94 4.02 16.55
N GLU A 329 24.43 2.91 17.06
CA GLU A 329 23.05 2.52 16.85
C GLU A 329 22.21 2.95 18.04
N PHE A 330 21.01 3.43 17.74
CA PHE A 330 20.01 3.81 18.73
C PHE A 330 18.79 2.90 18.56
N LEU A 331 18.16 2.54 19.67
CA LEU A 331 16.92 1.79 19.68
C LEU A 331 15.95 2.42 20.68
N PHE A 332 14.81 2.85 20.17
CA PHE A 332 13.69 3.37 20.93
C PHE A 332 12.67 2.27 21.10
N VAL A 333 12.26 2.02 22.34
CA VAL A 333 11.23 1.06 22.69
C VAL A 333 10.09 1.80 23.37
N THR A 334 8.90 1.74 22.77
CA THR A 334 7.67 2.31 23.31
C THR A 334 6.65 1.20 23.51
N LEU A 335 6.12 1.09 24.73
CA LEU A 335 5.07 0.14 25.10
C LEU A 335 3.86 0.92 25.60
N ARG A 336 2.65 0.51 25.20
CA ARG A 336 1.41 1.17 25.58
C ARG A 336 0.30 0.18 25.90
N ASP A 337 -0.39 0.37 27.01
CA ASP A 337 -1.58 -0.42 27.36
C ASP A 337 -2.85 0.27 26.86
N GLU A 338 -3.64 -0.42 26.04
CA GLU A 338 -4.89 0.10 25.50
C GLU A 338 -5.98 -0.97 25.58
N ALA A 339 -7.01 -0.73 26.40
CA ALA A 339 -8.19 -1.59 26.52
C ALA A 339 -7.88 -3.10 26.74
N GLY A 340 -6.89 -3.41 27.57
CA GLY A 340 -6.50 -4.80 27.88
C GLY A 340 -5.58 -5.45 26.84
N THR A 341 -5.12 -4.70 25.85
CA THR A 341 -4.06 -5.09 24.91
C THR A 341 -2.82 -4.25 25.20
N THR A 342 -1.63 -4.85 25.22
CA THR A 342 -0.38 -4.08 25.20
C THR A 342 0.13 -4.02 23.77
N ARG A 343 0.45 -2.82 23.31
CA ARG A 343 1.05 -2.55 22.00
C ARG A 343 2.50 -2.14 22.22
N GLY A 344 3.36 -2.54 21.32
CA GLY A 344 4.76 -2.21 21.35
C GLY A 344 5.24 -1.68 20.01
N PHE A 345 6.22 -0.79 20.08
CA PHE A 345 6.84 -0.16 18.95
C PHE A 345 8.35 -0.08 19.18
N LEU A 346 9.12 -0.56 18.22
CA LEU A 346 10.57 -0.50 18.18
C LEU A 346 10.97 0.40 17.02
N MET A 347 11.89 1.31 17.28
CA MET A 347 12.54 2.10 16.23
C MET A 347 14.03 2.00 16.43
N ARG A 348 14.73 1.35 15.50
CA ARG A 348 16.19 1.29 15.47
C ARG A 348 16.69 2.28 14.43
N GLU A 349 17.66 3.11 14.79
CA GLU A 349 18.32 4.06 13.88
C GLU A 349 19.82 3.75 13.87
N SER A 350 20.42 3.76 12.68
CA SER A 350 21.87 3.69 12.53
C SER A 350 22.39 5.09 12.27
N SER A 351 23.23 5.62 13.16
CA SER A 351 23.89 6.90 12.91
C SER A 351 25.30 6.62 12.39
N THR A 352 25.51 6.92 11.10
CA THR A 352 26.83 6.93 10.45
C THR A 352 27.49 8.30 10.52
N ASN A 353 26.91 9.27 11.22
CA ASN A 353 27.52 10.58 11.33
C ASN A 353 28.77 10.50 12.22
N ASP A 354 29.93 10.50 11.54
CA ASP A 354 31.08 11.24 12.02
C ASP A 354 30.57 12.61 12.48
N PRO A 355 30.89 13.05 13.72
CA PRO A 355 30.78 14.46 14.03
C PRO A 355 31.76 15.18 13.10
N VAL A 356 31.31 15.53 11.89
CA VAL A 356 31.96 16.54 11.05
C VAL A 356 32.18 17.70 11.97
N GLY A 357 33.46 17.99 12.20
CA GLY A 357 33.92 18.85 13.28
C GLY A 357 32.97 20.01 13.45
N SER A 358 32.35 20.09 14.63
CA SER A 358 32.19 21.37 15.26
C SER A 358 33.61 21.91 15.37
N ASP A 359 34.04 22.58 14.30
CA ASP A 359 35.21 23.42 14.22
C ASP A 359 34.95 24.45 15.31
N ASP A 360 35.40 24.12 16.53
CA ASP A 360 35.61 25.05 17.61
C ASP A 360 36.65 26.01 17.05
N GLY A 361 36.16 26.97 16.27
CA GLY A 361 36.84 28.19 15.91
C GLY A 361 37.12 28.90 17.21
N GLY A 362 38.17 28.44 17.90
CA GLY A 362 38.79 29.13 19.00
C GLY A 362 39.17 30.50 18.47
N ALA A 363 38.34 31.49 18.80
CA ALA A 363 38.71 32.88 18.72
C ALA A 363 39.97 33.06 19.57
N GLN A 364 41.12 33.10 18.90
CA GLN A 364 42.39 33.45 19.49
C GLN A 364 42.32 34.95 19.80
N GLU A 365 41.91 35.30 21.02
CA GLU A 365 42.08 36.66 21.56
C GLU A 365 43.58 36.95 21.66
N SER A 366 44.10 37.66 20.66
CA SER A 366 45.39 38.35 20.73
C SER A 366 45.28 39.50 21.72
N GLY A 367 45.91 39.36 22.90
CA GLY A 367 46.13 40.45 23.84
C GLY A 367 47.16 41.48 23.33
N PRO A 368 47.08 42.75 23.76
CA PRO A 368 47.91 43.83 23.22
C PRO A 368 49.31 43.90 23.87
N PRO A 369 50.29 44.53 23.20
CA PRO A 369 51.59 44.87 23.80
C PRO A 369 51.51 46.03 24.80
#